data_AF-A0A0F8XKV1-F1
#
_entry.id   AF-A0A0F8XKV1-F1
#
_cell.length_a   1.000
_cell.length_b   1.000
_cell.length_c   1.000
_cell.angle_alpha   90.00
_cell.angle_beta   90.00
_cell.angle_gamma   90.00
#
_symmetry.space_group_name_H-M   'P 1'
#
loop_
_entity.id
_entity.type
_entity.pdbx_description
1 polymer ?
#
loop_
_entity_poly.entity_id
_entity_poly.type
_entity_poly.pdbx_seq_one_letter_code
_entity_poly.pdbx_strand_id
1 'polypeptide(L)'
;IVQDDDTRGEFREIFEADIWEASIIDEPMNRAAQITEVKSATVFQNLPVAGRDEAWDESGAVGRVRSFTDSEDSPTPEFKKCFLWHDATAPDSFDSYRFLVCDVVGGELTVVPKALADAARELQNKASDELPETVRTEVVVHAQQYYAKMGVPSPFKGEDKNLFVTLEALGGMSERQVERALIASGRFSKKAATVLAGKARGASVSDADMGQVLEEIQKIHI
;
A
#
# COMPACT_ATOMS: atom_id res chain seq x y z
N ILE A 1 12.42 -12.07 -16.89
CA ILE A 1 13.75 -12.66 -16.64
C ILE A 1 13.51 -13.92 -15.85
N VAL A 2 13.92 -15.07 -16.37
CA VAL A 2 13.72 -16.35 -15.69
C VAL A 2 14.67 -16.42 -14.49
N GLN A 3 14.11 -16.76 -13.33
CA GLN A 3 14.82 -16.93 -12.06
C GLN A 3 15.02 -18.42 -11.75
N ASP A 4 14.03 -19.26 -12.09
CA ASP A 4 14.08 -20.71 -11.91
C ASP A 4 13.44 -21.44 -13.10
N ASP A 5 14.14 -22.45 -13.64
CA ASP A 5 13.69 -23.27 -14.76
C ASP A 5 14.38 -24.64 -14.85
N ASP A 6 13.69 -25.59 -15.50
CA ASP A 6 14.21 -26.90 -15.88
C ASP A 6 13.97 -27.14 -17.37
N THR A 7 14.92 -27.80 -18.03
CA THR A 7 14.80 -28.15 -19.46
C THR A 7 14.62 -29.65 -19.61
N ARG A 8 13.44 -30.06 -20.07
CA ARG A 8 13.07 -31.46 -20.31
C ARG A 8 12.84 -31.68 -21.79
N GLY A 9 13.86 -32.20 -22.46
CA GLY A 9 13.82 -32.43 -23.91
C GLY A 9 13.75 -31.11 -24.69
N GLU A 10 12.70 -30.91 -25.48
CA GLU A 10 12.48 -29.67 -26.25
C GLU A 10 11.73 -28.59 -25.46
N PHE A 11 11.27 -28.90 -24.25
CA PHE A 11 10.48 -27.97 -23.44
C PHE A 11 11.31 -27.39 -22.30
N ARG A 12 11.12 -26.09 -22.08
CA ARG A 12 11.64 -25.36 -20.92
C ARG A 12 10.48 -25.08 -19.97
N GLU A 13 10.50 -25.70 -18.80
CA GLU A 13 9.57 -25.43 -17.71
C GLU A 13 10.13 -24.26 -16.90
N ILE A 14 9.41 -23.14 -16.83
CA ILE A 14 9.80 -21.95 -16.04
C ILE A 14 8.97 -21.97 -14.76
N PHE A 15 9.64 -22.04 -13.60
CA PHE A 15 8.99 -22.04 -12.29
C PHE A 15 8.91 -20.64 -11.68
N GLU A 16 9.91 -19.79 -11.94
CA GLU A 16 9.96 -18.42 -11.44
C GLU A 16 10.50 -17.45 -12.51
N ALA A 17 9.86 -16.30 -12.69
CA ALA A 17 10.32 -15.27 -13.61
C ALA A 17 9.84 -13.86 -13.24
N ASP A 18 10.72 -12.87 -13.37
CA ASP A 18 10.38 -11.45 -13.33
C ASP A 18 9.75 -11.01 -14.65
N ILE A 19 8.45 -10.70 -14.66
CA ILE A 19 7.78 -10.20 -15.86
C ILE A 19 7.95 -8.68 -15.93
N TRP A 20 8.61 -8.20 -16.99
CA TRP A 20 8.86 -6.76 -17.19
C TRP A 20 7.69 -6.06 -17.89
N GLU A 21 7.04 -6.77 -18.80
CA GLU A 21 5.87 -6.32 -19.52
C GLU A 21 5.00 -7.54 -19.78
N ALA A 22 3.71 -7.41 -19.49
CA ALA A 22 2.69 -8.38 -19.85
C ALA A 22 1.63 -7.66 -20.65
N SER A 23 1.26 -8.24 -21.79
CA SER A 23 0.07 -7.83 -22.52
C SER A 23 -0.94 -8.96 -22.41
N ILE A 24 -2.11 -8.65 -21.86
CA ILE A 24 -3.20 -9.64 -21.74
C ILE A 24 -3.84 -9.76 -23.11
N ILE A 25 -3.89 -10.99 -23.61
CA ILE A 25 -4.60 -11.34 -24.85
C ILE A 25 -5.76 -12.25 -24.49
N ASP A 26 -6.85 -12.10 -25.22
CA ASP A 26 -8.06 -12.91 -25.13
C ASP A 26 -7.84 -14.35 -25.65
N GLU A 27 -6.91 -14.53 -26.59
CA GLU A 27 -6.49 -15.84 -27.07
C GLU A 27 -5.06 -16.20 -26.63
N PRO A 28 -4.84 -17.01 -25.58
CA PRO A 28 -3.51 -17.36 -25.13
C PRO A 28 -2.77 -18.22 -26.16
N MET A 29 -1.48 -17.94 -26.36
CA MET A 29 -0.58 -18.73 -27.23
C MET A 29 -0.52 -20.22 -26.84
N ASN A 30 -0.77 -20.53 -25.56
CA ASN A 30 -0.97 -21.88 -25.06
C ASN A 30 -2.37 -21.97 -24.47
N ARG A 31 -3.29 -22.71 -25.12
CA ARG A 31 -4.67 -22.92 -24.63
C ARG A 31 -4.76 -23.71 -23.33
N ALA A 32 -3.69 -24.40 -22.94
CA ALA A 32 -3.60 -25.07 -21.64
C ALA A 32 -3.10 -24.14 -20.52
N ALA A 33 -2.61 -22.93 -20.85
CA ALA A 33 -2.25 -21.94 -19.85
C ALA A 33 -3.53 -21.35 -19.23
N GLN A 34 -3.82 -21.75 -18.00
CA GLN A 34 -4.92 -21.20 -17.21
C GLN A 34 -4.33 -20.28 -16.14
N ILE A 35 -4.84 -19.05 -16.06
CA ILE A 35 -4.55 -18.17 -14.92
C ILE A 35 -5.40 -18.69 -13.76
N THR A 36 -4.76 -19.28 -12.76
CA THR A 36 -5.46 -19.84 -11.59
C THR A 36 -5.65 -18.81 -10.49
N GLU A 37 -4.68 -17.90 -10.30
CA GLU A 37 -4.69 -16.90 -9.23
C GLU A 37 -3.99 -15.60 -9.66
N VAL A 38 -4.60 -14.45 -9.35
CA VAL A 38 -3.97 -13.13 -9.43
C VAL A 38 -3.99 -12.56 -8.01
N LYS A 39 -2.82 -12.40 -7.38
CA LYS A 39 -2.69 -11.85 -6.04
C LYS A 39 -2.26 -10.40 -6.15
N SER A 40 -3.17 -9.47 -5.88
CA SER A 40 -2.88 -8.02 -5.85
C SER A 40 -3.02 -7.49 -4.44
N ALA A 41 -1.99 -6.83 -3.90
CA ALA A 41 -2.18 -5.95 -2.76
C ALA A 41 -2.97 -4.68 -3.16
N THR A 42 -3.83 -4.21 -2.26
CA THR A 42 -4.59 -2.97 -2.45
C THR A 42 -3.63 -1.80 -2.61
N VAL A 43 -3.80 -0.98 -3.66
CA VAL A 43 -3.03 0.27 -3.80
C VAL A 43 -3.20 1.13 -2.55
N PHE A 44 -2.12 1.72 -2.03
CA PHE A 44 -2.19 2.63 -0.87
C PHE A 44 -3.19 3.77 -1.11
N GLN A 45 -4.21 3.87 -0.26
CA GLN A 45 -5.36 4.78 -0.45
C GLN A 45 -5.15 6.17 0.16
N ASN A 46 -4.09 6.38 0.95
CA ASN A 46 -3.74 7.65 1.58
C ASN A 46 -4.90 8.31 2.38
N LEU A 47 -5.68 7.52 3.09
CA LEU A 47 -6.79 8.01 3.92
C LEU A 47 -6.28 8.95 5.04
N PRO A 48 -7.09 9.94 5.48
CA PRO A 48 -6.76 10.77 6.65
C PRO A 48 -6.53 9.90 7.88
N VAL A 49 -5.78 10.42 8.86
CA VAL A 49 -5.47 9.68 10.08
C VAL A 49 -6.11 10.38 11.27
N ALA A 50 -6.80 9.61 12.10
CA ALA A 50 -7.56 10.11 13.22
C ALA A 50 -6.63 10.54 14.37
N GLY A 51 -7.20 11.27 15.33
CA GLY A 51 -6.49 11.60 16.57
C GLY A 51 -6.04 10.34 17.32
N ARG A 52 -4.92 10.44 18.04
CA ARG A 52 -4.34 9.30 18.78
C ARG A 52 -5.30 8.71 19.83
N ASP A 53 -6.17 9.55 20.38
CA ASP A 53 -7.08 9.18 21.46
C ASP A 53 -8.40 8.58 20.97
N GLU A 54 -8.62 8.53 19.65
CA GLU A 54 -9.86 8.02 19.06
C GLU A 54 -10.18 6.61 19.53
N ALA A 55 -11.44 6.39 19.88
CA ALA A 55 -11.91 5.09 20.31
C ALA A 55 -11.91 4.12 19.11
N TRP A 56 -11.60 2.86 19.38
CA TRP A 56 -11.63 1.81 18.37
C TRP A 56 -12.50 0.66 18.87
N ASP A 57 -13.49 0.31 18.05
CA ASP A 57 -14.35 -0.84 18.22
C ASP A 57 -14.46 -1.52 16.86
N GLU A 58 -13.67 -2.57 16.69
CA GLU A 58 -13.62 -3.36 15.46
C GLU A 58 -15.00 -3.91 15.07
N SER A 59 -15.76 -4.40 16.05
CA SER A 59 -17.06 -5.04 15.81
C SER A 59 -18.10 -4.04 15.30
N GLY A 60 -18.11 -2.83 15.85
CA GLY A 60 -18.97 -1.75 15.38
C GLY A 60 -18.45 -1.05 14.13
N ALA A 61 -17.14 -1.00 13.90
CA ALA A 61 -16.52 -0.29 12.78
C ALA A 61 -16.92 -0.91 11.44
N VAL A 62 -16.93 -2.24 11.32
CA VAL A 62 -17.37 -2.91 10.09
C VAL A 62 -18.78 -2.47 9.69
N GLY A 63 -19.71 -2.43 10.65
CA GLY A 63 -21.08 -2.00 10.40
C GLY A 63 -21.19 -0.53 9.99
N ARG A 64 -20.44 0.35 10.66
CA ARG A 64 -20.39 1.78 10.32
C ARG A 64 -19.83 2.02 8.93
N VAL A 65 -18.70 1.39 8.61
CA VAL A 65 -18.05 1.51 7.29
C VAL A 65 -18.99 0.98 6.20
N ARG A 66 -19.61 -0.20 6.38
CA ARG A 66 -20.59 -0.73 5.40
C ARG A 66 -21.73 0.24 5.14
N SER A 67 -22.31 0.79 6.20
CA SER A 67 -23.42 1.74 6.09
C SER A 67 -22.99 3.05 5.42
N PHE A 68 -21.75 3.49 5.65
CA PHE A 68 -21.21 4.72 5.09
C PHE A 68 -20.78 4.57 3.62
N THR A 69 -20.36 3.38 3.20
CA THR A 69 -19.89 3.09 1.85
C THR A 69 -20.95 2.42 0.97
N ASP A 70 -22.22 2.44 1.39
CA ASP A 70 -23.35 1.75 0.73
C ASP A 70 -23.04 0.28 0.39
N SER A 71 -22.33 -0.41 1.30
CA SER A 71 -21.84 -1.79 1.14
C SER A 71 -22.61 -2.77 2.01
N GLU A 72 -23.93 -2.67 2.02
CA GLU A 72 -24.82 -3.53 2.80
C GLU A 72 -24.89 -4.94 2.21
N ASP A 73 -25.09 -5.01 0.89
CA ASP A 73 -25.24 -6.26 0.15
C ASP A 73 -23.91 -6.79 -0.41
N SER A 74 -23.00 -5.90 -0.81
CA SER A 74 -21.70 -6.27 -1.37
C SER A 74 -20.60 -5.23 -1.10
N PRO A 75 -19.33 -5.63 -1.05
CA PRO A 75 -18.18 -4.74 -0.89
C PRO A 75 -18.03 -3.72 -2.04
N THR A 76 -18.21 -2.42 -1.77
CA THR A 76 -17.95 -1.35 -2.75
C THR A 76 -16.46 -0.97 -2.82
N PRO A 77 -15.99 -0.28 -3.87
CA PRO A 77 -14.60 0.20 -3.95
C PRO A 77 -14.16 1.01 -2.72
N GLU A 78 -15.05 1.81 -2.15
CA GLU A 78 -14.84 2.63 -0.94
C GLU A 78 -14.63 1.74 0.29
N PHE A 79 -15.42 0.68 0.43
CA PHE A 79 -15.25 -0.31 1.48
C PHE A 79 -13.86 -0.96 1.41
N LYS A 80 -13.38 -1.29 0.19
CA LYS A 80 -12.05 -1.91 0.01
C LYS A 80 -10.93 -1.02 0.53
N LYS A 81 -11.09 0.31 0.52
CA LYS A 81 -10.05 1.25 0.96
C LYS A 81 -9.71 1.14 2.44
N CYS A 82 -10.63 0.58 3.21
CA CYS A 82 -10.51 0.43 4.64
C CYS A 82 -9.68 -0.77 5.11
N PHE A 83 -9.34 -1.66 4.18
CA PHE A 83 -8.62 -2.90 4.46
C PHE A 83 -7.22 -2.85 3.85
N LEU A 84 -6.25 -3.39 4.56
CA LEU A 84 -4.89 -3.49 4.03
C LEU A 84 -4.72 -4.65 3.05
N TRP A 85 -5.59 -5.66 3.11
CA TRP A 85 -5.54 -6.82 2.24
C TRP A 85 -6.93 -7.28 1.81
N HIS A 86 -7.04 -7.75 0.57
CA HIS A 86 -8.20 -8.51 0.11
C HIS A 86 -7.80 -9.65 -0.84
N ASP A 87 -8.64 -10.69 -0.89
CA ASP A 87 -8.58 -11.73 -1.91
C ASP A 87 -9.24 -11.24 -3.20
N ALA A 88 -8.47 -11.19 -4.29
CA ALA A 88 -8.96 -10.74 -5.59
C ALA A 88 -9.82 -11.80 -6.31
N THR A 89 -9.79 -13.06 -5.86
CA THR A 89 -10.59 -14.14 -6.46
C THR A 89 -12.04 -14.14 -5.99
N ALA A 90 -12.33 -13.49 -4.86
CA ALA A 90 -13.67 -13.37 -4.29
C ALA A 90 -13.98 -11.91 -3.88
N PRO A 91 -13.93 -10.95 -4.82
CA PRO A 91 -14.03 -9.52 -4.51
C PRO A 91 -15.39 -9.09 -3.95
N ASP A 92 -16.44 -9.89 -4.17
CA ASP A 92 -17.81 -9.63 -3.73
C ASP A 92 -18.13 -10.25 -2.36
N SER A 93 -17.19 -11.00 -1.77
CA SER A 93 -17.35 -11.60 -0.44
C SER A 93 -16.75 -10.69 0.63
N PHE A 94 -17.49 -10.43 1.70
CA PHE A 94 -16.96 -9.69 2.84
C PHE A 94 -15.82 -10.44 3.57
N ASP A 95 -15.83 -11.78 3.53
CA ASP A 95 -14.82 -12.61 4.18
C ASP A 95 -13.46 -12.53 3.47
N SER A 96 -13.45 -11.99 2.25
CA SER A 96 -12.24 -11.80 1.44
C SER A 96 -11.45 -10.56 1.83
N TYR A 97 -11.89 -9.77 2.83
CA TYR A 97 -11.21 -8.56 3.28
C TYR A 97 -10.64 -8.75 4.69
N ARG A 98 -9.37 -8.39 4.90
CA ARG A 98 -8.69 -8.54 6.20
C ARG A 98 -7.92 -7.29 6.58
N PHE A 99 -7.66 -7.15 7.88
CA PHE A 99 -6.97 -6.00 8.48
C PHE A 99 -7.72 -4.68 8.26
N LEU A 100 -8.88 -4.55 8.91
CA LEU A 100 -9.63 -3.29 8.93
C LEU A 100 -8.82 -2.24 9.70
N VAL A 101 -8.52 -1.11 9.06
CA VAL A 101 -7.74 -0.01 9.65
C VAL A 101 -8.48 1.33 9.67
N CYS A 102 -9.66 1.41 9.06
CA CYS A 102 -10.45 2.64 8.98
C CYS A 102 -11.71 2.59 9.87
N ASP A 103 -12.22 3.77 10.21
CA ASP A 103 -13.57 3.99 10.71
C ASP A 103 -14.14 5.28 10.11
N VAL A 104 -15.42 5.55 10.35
CA VAL A 104 -16.09 6.79 10.00
C VAL A 104 -15.88 7.79 11.14
N VAL A 105 -14.98 8.76 10.94
CA VAL A 105 -14.69 9.82 11.91
C VAL A 105 -14.99 11.16 11.24
N GLY A 106 -15.79 12.01 11.87
CA GLY A 106 -16.13 13.34 11.32
C GLY A 106 -16.88 13.31 9.98
N GLY A 107 -17.47 12.17 9.58
CA GLY A 107 -18.16 12.02 8.30
C GLY A 107 -17.25 11.64 7.13
N GLU A 108 -16.01 11.22 7.38
CA GLU A 108 -15.09 10.69 6.38
C GLU A 108 -14.41 9.39 6.83
N LEU A 109 -13.99 8.57 5.85
CA LEU A 109 -13.22 7.36 6.11
C LEU A 109 -11.81 7.72 6.59
N THR A 110 -11.52 7.41 7.84
CA THR A 110 -10.31 7.83 8.52
C THR A 110 -9.61 6.62 9.14
N VAL A 111 -8.28 6.53 8.97
CA VAL A 111 -7.48 5.49 9.62
C VAL A 111 -7.42 5.76 11.12
N VAL A 112 -7.81 4.76 11.91
CA VAL A 112 -7.76 4.84 13.37
C VAL A 112 -6.43 4.26 13.86
N PRO A 113 -5.62 5.00 14.64
CA PRO A 113 -4.31 4.53 15.09
C PRO A 113 -4.34 3.19 15.84
N LYS A 114 -5.39 2.95 16.64
CA LYS A 114 -5.59 1.69 17.37
C LYS A 114 -5.91 0.53 16.43
N ALA A 115 -6.75 0.75 15.42
CA ALA A 115 -7.04 -0.24 14.37
C ALA A 115 -5.77 -0.67 13.63
N LEU A 116 -4.94 0.31 13.25
CA LEU A 116 -3.65 0.02 12.62
C LEU A 116 -2.71 -0.77 13.53
N ALA A 117 -2.71 -0.48 14.84
CA ALA A 117 -1.92 -1.23 15.82
C ALA A 117 -2.40 -2.68 15.99
N ASP A 118 -3.71 -2.91 15.98
CA ASP A 118 -4.29 -4.26 16.01
C ASP A 118 -3.93 -5.05 14.75
N ALA A 119 -4.10 -4.44 13.57
CA ALA A 119 -3.67 -5.03 12.30
C ALA A 119 -2.16 -5.33 12.28
N ALA A 120 -1.32 -4.43 12.79
CA ALA A 120 0.11 -4.65 12.86
C ALA A 120 0.50 -5.78 13.81
N ARG A 121 -0.19 -5.94 14.93
CA ARG A 121 0.00 -7.06 15.87
C ARG A 121 -0.37 -8.38 15.20
N GLU A 122 -1.48 -8.43 14.46
CA GLU A 122 -1.87 -9.62 13.69
C GLU A 122 -0.82 -9.97 12.63
N LEU A 123 -0.36 -8.99 11.85
CA LEU A 123 0.67 -9.17 10.82
C LEU A 123 2.03 -9.64 11.36
N GLN A 124 2.37 -9.30 12.61
CA GLN A 124 3.58 -9.79 13.28
C GLN A 124 3.45 -11.24 13.75
N ASN A 125 2.22 -11.68 14.06
CA ASN A 125 1.94 -13.03 14.49
C ASN A 125 1.93 -13.98 13.29
N LYS A 126 3.12 -14.39 12.83
CA LYS A 126 3.32 -15.35 11.72
C LYS A 126 2.52 -16.67 11.85
N ALA A 127 2.08 -17.00 13.06
CA ALA A 127 1.37 -18.24 13.37
C ALA A 127 -0.08 -18.29 12.85
N SER A 128 -0.64 -17.17 12.37
CA SER A 128 -2.09 -17.07 12.09
C SER A 128 -2.47 -16.99 10.60
N ASP A 129 -1.52 -17.08 9.66
CA ASP A 129 -1.76 -16.62 8.28
C ASP A 129 -1.54 -17.66 7.19
N GLU A 130 -2.54 -17.76 6.30
CA GLU A 130 -2.52 -18.39 4.99
C GLU A 130 -1.90 -17.48 3.89
N LEU A 131 -1.40 -16.30 4.26
CA LEU A 131 -0.87 -15.31 3.32
C LEU A 131 0.54 -15.67 2.83
N PRO A 132 0.80 -15.67 1.50
CA PRO A 132 2.14 -15.76 0.95
C PRO A 132 3.07 -14.64 1.46
N GLU A 133 4.36 -14.93 1.65
CA GLU A 133 5.33 -13.98 2.23
C GLU A 133 5.49 -12.68 1.39
N THR A 134 5.34 -12.77 0.06
CA THR A 134 5.37 -11.61 -0.84
C THR A 134 4.22 -10.64 -0.54
N VAL A 135 2.99 -11.18 -0.46
CA VAL A 135 1.78 -10.43 -0.12
C VAL A 135 1.88 -9.83 1.28
N ARG A 136 2.39 -10.58 2.27
CA ARG A 136 2.65 -10.05 3.62
C ARG A 136 3.55 -8.83 3.57
N THR A 137 4.64 -8.90 2.79
CA THR A 137 5.60 -7.79 2.69
C THR A 137 4.94 -6.52 2.15
N GLU A 138 4.07 -6.64 1.15
CA GLU A 138 3.32 -5.51 0.58
C GLU A 138 2.34 -4.90 1.59
N VAL A 139 1.60 -5.75 2.32
CA VAL A 139 0.66 -5.30 3.37
C VAL A 139 1.39 -4.57 4.50
N VAL A 140 2.57 -5.07 4.90
CA VAL A 140 3.44 -4.41 5.89
C VAL A 140 3.91 -3.04 5.39
N VAL A 141 4.30 -2.93 4.11
CA VAL A 141 4.68 -1.66 3.49
C VAL A 141 3.54 -0.62 3.57
N HIS A 142 2.28 -1.03 3.34
CA HIS A 142 1.13 -0.13 3.48
C HIS A 142 0.87 0.29 4.93
N ALA A 143 0.98 -0.63 5.89
CA ALA A 143 0.89 -0.29 7.29
C ALA A 143 1.99 0.70 7.72
N GLN A 144 3.23 0.49 7.28
CA GLN A 144 4.36 1.39 7.53
C GLN A 144 4.13 2.81 7.00
N GLN A 145 3.49 2.96 5.84
CA GLN A 145 3.13 4.27 5.30
C GLN A 145 2.19 5.05 6.23
N TYR A 146 1.22 4.38 6.85
CA TYR A 146 0.35 5.02 7.84
C TYR A 146 1.09 5.34 9.15
N TYR A 147 1.98 4.46 9.64
CA TYR A 147 2.85 4.78 10.78
C TYR A 147 3.72 6.02 10.53
N ALA A 148 4.31 6.12 9.35
CA ALA A 148 5.08 7.29 8.93
C ALA A 148 4.21 8.55 8.85
N LYS A 149 2.99 8.45 8.32
CA LYS A 149 2.01 9.56 8.27
C LYS A 149 1.63 10.06 9.66
N MET A 150 1.61 9.18 10.66
CA MET A 150 1.39 9.54 12.07
C MET A 150 2.63 10.08 12.79
N GLY A 151 3.82 9.96 12.20
CA GLY A 151 5.08 10.28 12.88
C GLY A 151 5.40 9.33 14.05
N VAL A 152 4.86 8.10 14.03
CA VAL A 152 5.08 7.09 15.08
C VAL A 152 5.99 5.99 14.52
N PRO A 153 6.98 5.49 15.30
CA PRO A 153 7.82 4.40 14.83
C PRO A 153 6.99 3.15 14.52
N SER A 154 7.27 2.54 13.36
CA SER A 154 6.63 1.29 12.95
C SER A 154 7.08 0.14 13.87
N PRO A 155 6.16 -0.76 14.27
CA PRO A 155 6.49 -1.88 15.14
C PRO A 155 7.12 -3.07 14.39
N PHE A 156 7.12 -3.06 13.05
CA PHE A 156 7.67 -4.14 12.23
C PHE A 156 9.21 -4.12 12.24
N LYS A 157 9.84 -5.27 12.55
CA LYS A 157 11.29 -5.47 12.44
C LYS A 157 11.66 -5.75 10.98
N GLY A 158 11.85 -4.69 10.22
CA GLY A 158 12.53 -4.66 8.94
C GLY A 158 13.27 -3.34 8.87
N GLU A 159 14.42 -3.30 8.17
CA GLU A 159 15.17 -2.07 7.92
C GLU A 159 14.19 -0.92 7.69
N ASP A 160 14.37 0.21 8.38
CA ASP A 160 13.65 1.46 8.17
C ASP A 160 13.83 1.90 6.71
N LYS A 161 13.14 1.22 5.79
CA LYS A 161 12.86 1.69 4.45
C LYS A 161 11.82 2.75 4.72
N ASN A 162 12.28 3.94 5.10
CA ASN A 162 11.49 5.15 5.19
C ASN A 162 10.87 5.39 3.80
N LEU A 163 9.74 4.73 3.55
CA LEU A 163 8.95 4.79 2.33
C LEU A 163 8.27 6.15 2.18
N PHE A 164 8.21 6.89 3.29
CA PHE A 164 7.86 8.29 3.36
C PHE A 164 9.12 9.07 3.77
N VAL A 165 9.58 9.95 2.89
CA VAL A 165 10.59 10.94 3.22
C VAL A 165 9.87 12.27 3.37
N THR A 166 9.91 12.86 4.57
CA THR A 166 9.40 14.22 4.77
C THR A 166 10.28 15.24 4.03
N LEU A 167 9.75 16.43 3.73
CA LEU A 167 10.54 17.49 3.09
C LEU A 167 11.79 17.84 3.91
N GLU A 168 11.66 17.86 5.24
CA GLU A 168 12.79 18.09 6.17
C GLU A 168 13.82 16.97 6.10
N ALA A 169 13.38 15.70 6.03
CA ALA A 169 14.27 14.56 5.90
C ALA A 169 14.97 14.53 4.52
N LEU A 170 14.29 14.97 3.45
CA LEU A 170 14.89 15.10 2.11
C LEU A 170 16.07 16.08 2.12
N GLY A 171 15.96 17.19 2.84
CA GLY A 171 17.03 18.19 2.96
C GLY A 171 18.31 17.66 3.61
N GLY A 172 18.20 16.64 4.47
CA GLY A 172 19.34 15.99 5.13
C GLY A 172 19.91 14.77 4.39
N MET A 173 19.25 14.29 3.33
CA MET A 173 19.65 13.08 2.60
C MET A 173 20.56 13.41 1.42
N SER A 174 21.58 12.58 1.22
CA SER A 174 22.36 12.61 -0.03
C SER A 174 21.51 12.13 -1.20
N GLU A 175 21.85 12.58 -2.42
CA GLU A 175 21.18 12.15 -3.66
C GLU A 175 21.10 10.62 -3.79
N ARG A 176 22.18 9.92 -3.38
CA ARG A 176 22.23 8.46 -3.41
C ARG A 176 21.26 7.82 -2.41
N GLN A 177 21.01 8.46 -1.27
CA GLN A 177 20.01 8.00 -0.30
C GLN A 177 18.59 8.26 -0.81
N VAL A 178 18.34 9.41 -1.46
CA VAL A 178 17.05 9.72 -2.09
C VAL A 178 16.75 8.75 -3.23
N GLU A 179 17.71 8.49 -4.11
CA GLU A 179 17.58 7.53 -5.20
C GLU A 179 17.26 6.13 -4.66
N ARG A 180 17.97 5.67 -3.63
CA ARG A 180 17.71 4.36 -3.01
C ARG A 180 16.33 4.30 -2.35
N ALA A 181 15.89 5.36 -1.70
CA ALA A 181 14.55 5.43 -1.11
C ALA A 181 13.46 5.39 -2.19
N LEU A 182 13.63 6.12 -3.29
CA LEU A 182 12.71 6.11 -4.43
C LEU A 182 12.64 4.73 -5.12
N ILE A 183 13.78 4.06 -5.30
CA ILE A 183 13.81 2.69 -5.84
C ILE A 183 13.16 1.72 -4.85
N ALA A 184 13.46 1.84 -3.55
CA ALA A 184 12.90 0.99 -2.50
C ALA A 184 11.38 1.17 -2.34
N SER A 185 10.82 2.30 -2.80
CA SER A 185 9.38 2.50 -2.83
C SER A 185 8.64 1.61 -3.84
N GLY A 186 9.36 0.97 -4.77
CA GLY A 186 8.78 0.10 -5.80
C GLY A 186 7.98 0.85 -6.87
N ARG A 187 7.79 2.17 -6.75
CA ARG A 187 6.99 2.98 -7.66
C ARG A 187 7.78 3.67 -8.76
N PHE A 188 9.11 3.68 -8.66
CA PHE A 188 9.99 4.38 -9.58
C PHE A 188 11.02 3.43 -10.18
N SER A 189 11.16 3.46 -11.51
CA SER A 189 12.28 2.79 -12.18
C SER A 189 13.60 3.44 -11.76
N LYS A 190 14.72 2.70 -11.85
CA LYS A 190 16.05 3.23 -11.52
C LYS A 190 16.33 4.57 -12.21
N LYS A 191 16.00 4.68 -13.51
CA LYS A 191 16.15 5.94 -14.27
C LYS A 191 15.29 7.07 -13.72
N ALA A 192 14.03 6.80 -13.39
CA ALA A 192 13.14 7.80 -12.80
C ALA A 192 13.65 8.26 -11.42
N ALA A 193 14.11 7.32 -10.59
CA ALA A 193 14.68 7.61 -9.28
C ALA A 193 15.95 8.47 -9.37
N THR A 194 16.87 8.16 -10.31
CA THR A 194 18.08 8.98 -10.53
C THR A 194 17.72 10.41 -10.93
N VAL A 195 16.76 10.60 -11.84
CA VAL A 195 16.33 11.94 -12.30
C VAL A 195 15.66 12.74 -11.18
N LEU A 196 14.80 12.09 -10.39
CA LEU A 196 14.11 12.73 -9.27
C LEU A 196 15.05 13.08 -8.12
N ALA A 197 15.99 12.19 -7.79
CA ALA A 197 17.01 12.45 -6.79
C ALA A 197 17.91 13.63 -7.17
N GLY A 198 18.28 13.75 -8.46
CA GLY A 198 19.04 14.89 -8.97
C GLY A 198 18.30 16.22 -8.86
N LYS A 199 16.97 16.23 -9.07
CA LYS A 199 16.11 17.42 -8.93
C LYS A 199 15.81 17.80 -7.47
N ALA A 200 15.83 16.83 -6.55
CA ALA A 200 15.60 17.08 -5.13
C ALA A 200 16.68 17.98 -4.49
N ARG A 201 17.88 18.04 -5.08
CA ARG A 201 19.05 18.80 -4.59
C ARG A 201 18.85 20.33 -4.52
N GLY A 202 17.75 20.85 -5.06
CA GLY A 202 17.38 22.28 -5.01
C GLY A 202 15.93 22.54 -4.61
N ALA A 203 15.21 21.51 -4.16
CA ALA A 203 13.83 21.64 -3.70
C ALA A 203 13.81 22.13 -2.24
N SER A 204 14.29 23.36 -2.02
CA SER A 204 13.86 24.12 -0.84
C SER A 204 12.48 24.68 -1.17
N VAL A 205 11.44 24.18 -0.50
CA VAL A 205 10.16 24.88 -0.50
C VAL A 205 10.40 26.16 0.29
N SER A 206 10.35 27.32 -0.37
CA SER A 206 10.42 28.57 0.37
C SER A 206 9.15 28.73 1.21
N ASP A 207 9.18 29.51 2.29
CA ASP A 207 7.96 29.80 3.07
C ASP A 207 6.83 30.38 2.19
N ALA A 208 7.20 31.03 1.07
CA ALA A 208 6.27 31.51 0.06
C ALA A 208 5.58 30.38 -0.72
N ASP A 209 6.30 29.31 -1.04
CA ASP A 209 5.75 28.15 -1.75
C ASP A 209 4.82 27.32 -0.83
N MET A 210 5.14 27.19 0.47
CA MET A 210 4.23 26.63 1.46
C MET A 210 2.97 27.48 1.62
N GLY A 211 3.10 28.81 1.60
CA GLY A 211 1.98 29.75 1.63
C GLY A 211 1.04 29.56 0.43
N GLN A 212 1.58 29.38 -0.78
CA GLN A 212 0.77 29.12 -1.98
C GLN A 212 0.05 27.78 -1.92
N VAL A 213 0.70 26.72 -1.44
CA VAL A 213 0.08 25.40 -1.27
C VAL A 213 -1.04 25.46 -0.22
N LEU A 214 -0.85 26.17 0.90
CA LEU A 214 -1.89 26.38 1.90
C LEU A 214 -3.07 27.20 1.35
N GLU A 215 -2.80 28.21 0.52
CA GLU A 215 -3.85 29.01 -0.13
C GLU A 215 -4.66 28.19 -1.16
N GLU A 216 -4.00 27.30 -1.91
CA GLU A 216 -4.67 26.38 -2.84
C GLU A 216 -5.51 25.34 -2.10
N ILE A 217 -5.02 24.79 -0.98
CA ILE A 217 -5.77 23.86 -0.13
C ILE A 217 -7.00 24.55 0.47
N GLN A 218 -6.90 25.83 0.85
CA GLN A 218 -8.03 26.62 1.34
C GLN A 218 -9.08 26.90 0.26
N LYS A 219 -8.66 27.08 -1.01
CA LYS A 219 -9.57 27.25 -2.15
C LYS A 219 -10.37 25.98 -2.49
N ILE A 220 -9.90 24.81 -2.06
CA ILE A 220 -10.58 23.52 -2.24
C ILE A 220 -11.66 23.29 -1.17
N HIS A 221 -11.72 24.12 -0.12
CA HIS A 221 -12.73 24.07 0.96
C HIS A 221 -13.86 25.11 0.82
N ILE A 222 -14.28 25.43 -0.41
CA ILE A 222 -15.56 26.12 -0.68
C ILE A 222 -16.38 25.27 -1.65
#